data_AF-A0A8R1I5V5-F1
#
_entry.id   AF-A0A8R1I5V5-F1
#
_cell.length_a   1.000
_cell.length_b   1.000
_cell.length_c   1.000
_cell.angle_alpha   90.00
_cell.angle_beta   90.00
_cell.angle_gamma   90.00
#
_symmetry.space_group_name_H-M   'P 1'
#
loop_
_entity.id
_entity.type
_entity.pdbx_description
1 polymer ?
#
loop_
_entity_poly.entity_id
_entity_poly.type
_entity_poly.pdbx_seq_one_letter_code
_entity_poly.pdbx_strand_id
1 'polypeptide(L)'
;MSVYRFFGPRPFFCGELMERERHVSSFAASDSSEITNTADKFSVNLNVSQFKPEELKINLDGRKLTIQGDQVVETKYGNSKKSFTKILLLPDDVDFAAVASNLTEDGKLRIEAPRKEVLHGRSIPIQQLENAAQ
;
A
#
# COMPACT_ATOMS: atom_id res chain seq x y z
N MET A 1 61.12 -20.95 -22.71
CA MET A 1 61.35 -19.57 -23.18
C MET A 1 60.16 -18.71 -22.79
N SER A 2 60.45 -17.50 -22.29
CA SER A 2 59.55 -16.37 -22.05
C SER A 2 58.74 -16.04 -23.35
N VAL A 3 57.62 -15.30 -23.39
CA VAL A 3 57.43 -13.92 -22.94
C VAL A 3 55.98 -13.41 -23.21
N TYR A 4 55.55 -12.42 -22.41
CA TYR A 4 54.46 -11.40 -22.54
C TYR A 4 52.96 -11.82 -22.48
N ARG A 5 52.07 -11.32 -21.60
CA ARG A 5 51.66 -9.98 -21.06
C ARG A 5 50.80 -9.09 -21.98
N PHE A 6 49.63 -8.72 -21.43
CA PHE A 6 48.88 -7.44 -21.52
C PHE A 6 47.80 -7.19 -22.61
N PHE A 7 46.80 -6.39 -22.19
CA PHE A 7 45.65 -5.76 -22.88
C PHE A 7 44.39 -6.64 -23.03
N GLY A 8 43.29 -6.53 -22.26
CA GLY A 8 42.77 -5.49 -21.38
C GLY A 8 41.53 -4.81 -22.00
N PRO A 9 40.32 -4.87 -21.42
CA PRO A 9 39.21 -4.00 -21.82
C PRO A 9 39.33 -2.63 -21.14
N ARG A 10 39.24 -1.56 -21.94
CA ARG A 10 38.98 -0.16 -21.57
C ARG A 10 37.70 0.27 -22.32
N PRO A 11 37.05 1.41 -22.00
CA PRO A 11 36.91 2.11 -20.72
C PRO A 11 35.47 2.66 -20.46
N PHE A 12 35.20 2.94 -19.18
CA PHE A 12 34.55 4.14 -18.62
C PHE A 12 33.49 4.93 -19.43
N PHE A 13 32.27 4.99 -18.89
CA PHE A 13 31.53 6.26 -18.80
C PHE A 13 30.93 6.38 -17.38
N CYS A 14 31.61 7.14 -16.53
CA CYS A 14 31.16 7.58 -15.21
C CYS A 14 30.98 9.11 -15.29
N GLY A 15 29.88 9.60 -14.74
CA GLY A 15 29.46 11.01 -14.70
C GLY A 15 27.94 11.07 -14.45
N GLU A 16 27.47 10.80 -13.23
CA GLU A 16 27.26 11.81 -12.19
C GLU A 16 25.97 12.63 -12.42
N LEU A 17 24.86 12.19 -11.82
CA LEU A 17 24.02 13.06 -10.99
C LEU A 17 23.20 12.21 -10.02
N MET A 18 23.46 12.46 -8.75
CA MET A 18 22.75 11.98 -7.57
C MET A 18 21.28 12.48 -7.57
N GLU A 19 20.47 11.87 -6.70
CA GLU A 19 19.14 12.30 -6.22
C GLU A 19 17.90 11.56 -6.73
N ARG A 20 17.68 10.33 -6.24
CA ARG A 20 16.67 10.10 -5.18
C ARG A 20 16.60 8.62 -4.87
N GLU A 21 16.93 8.31 -3.62
CA GLU A 21 16.66 7.03 -2.99
C GLU A 21 15.19 6.66 -3.16
N ARG A 22 14.92 5.64 -3.98
CA ARG A 22 13.85 4.69 -3.69
C ARG A 22 14.41 3.30 -3.92
N HIS A 23 15.02 2.79 -2.86
CA HIS A 23 15.31 1.37 -2.69
C HIS A 23 13.97 0.63 -2.64
N VAL A 24 13.30 0.51 -3.79
CA VAL A 24 12.21 -0.46 -3.96
C VAL A 24 12.91 -1.73 -4.35
N SER A 25 13.42 -2.44 -3.35
CA SER A 25 13.81 -3.83 -3.49
C SER A 25 12.63 -4.54 -4.14
N SER A 26 12.82 -4.94 -5.39
CA SER A 26 11.92 -5.85 -6.09
C SER A 26 11.98 -7.20 -5.37
N PHE A 27 11.20 -7.33 -4.30
CA PHE A 27 10.86 -8.62 -3.74
C PHE A 27 9.90 -9.30 -4.72
N ALA A 28 10.45 -9.89 -5.77
CA ALA A 28 9.82 -11.01 -6.46
C ALA A 28 9.92 -12.22 -5.54
N ALA A 29 9.01 -12.33 -4.56
CA ALA A 29 8.90 -13.50 -3.69
C ALA A 29 7.48 -13.60 -3.13
N SER A 30 6.53 -14.03 -3.95
CA SER A 30 5.25 -14.64 -3.54
C SER A 30 4.55 -14.05 -2.31
N ASP A 31 4.44 -12.72 -2.21
CA ASP A 31 3.42 -12.10 -1.35
C ASP A 31 2.07 -12.35 -2.03
N SER A 32 1.33 -13.36 -1.58
CA SER A 32 -0.02 -13.68 -2.06
C SER A 32 -0.96 -12.57 -1.60
N SER A 33 -0.92 -11.45 -2.33
CA SER A 33 -1.85 -10.35 -2.19
C SER A 33 -2.95 -10.49 -3.21
N GLU A 34 -4.18 -10.63 -2.76
CA GLU A 34 -5.35 -10.71 -3.62
C GLU A 34 -6.02 -9.33 -3.66
N ILE A 35 -6.14 -8.75 -4.85
CA ILE A 35 -6.80 -7.45 -5.04
C ILE A 35 -8.10 -7.72 -5.78
N THR A 36 -9.21 -7.37 -5.15
CA THR A 36 -10.55 -7.47 -5.71
C THR A 36 -11.10 -6.07 -5.96
N ASN A 37 -11.44 -5.78 -7.21
CA ASN A 37 -12.08 -4.52 -7.58
C ASN A 37 -13.48 -4.82 -8.09
N THR A 38 -14.49 -4.52 -7.27
CA THR A 38 -15.90 -4.67 -7.61
C THR A 38 -16.52 -3.29 -7.88
N ALA A 39 -17.68 -3.27 -8.53
CA ALA A 39 -18.44 -2.04 -8.83
C ALA A 39 -18.90 -1.28 -7.57
N ASP A 40 -18.99 -1.96 -6.42
CA ASP A 40 -19.43 -1.37 -5.15
C ASP A 40 -18.26 -1.05 -4.21
N LYS A 41 -17.16 -1.82 -4.29
CA LYS A 41 -16.03 -1.69 -3.37
C LYS A 41 -14.72 -2.20 -3.93
N PHE A 42 -13.63 -1.67 -3.39
CA PHE A 42 -12.28 -2.15 -3.58
C PHE A 42 -11.83 -2.92 -2.34
N SER A 43 -11.22 -4.09 -2.51
CA SER A 43 -10.73 -4.92 -1.40
C SER A 43 -9.34 -5.46 -1.69
N VAL A 44 -8.49 -5.48 -0.68
CA VAL A 44 -7.12 -5.99 -0.74
C VAL A 44 -6.94 -6.97 0.42
N ASN A 45 -6.60 -8.21 0.10
CA ASN A 45 -6.24 -9.23 1.08
C ASN A 45 -4.73 -9.47 1.02
N LEU A 46 -4.09 -9.45 2.18
CA LEU A 46 -2.66 -9.65 2.35
C LEU A 46 -2.41 -10.63 3.47
N ASN A 47 -1.57 -11.64 3.22
CA ASN A 47 -1.11 -12.50 4.31
C ASN A 47 0.05 -11.83 5.05
N VAL A 48 -0.21 -11.43 6.29
CA VAL A 48 0.74 -10.80 7.20
C VAL A 48 0.94 -11.64 8.46
N SER A 49 0.65 -12.95 8.43
CA SER A 49 0.76 -13.86 9.58
C SER A 49 2.16 -13.88 10.21
N GLN A 50 3.18 -13.51 9.45
CA GLN A 50 4.54 -13.38 9.96
C GLN A 50 4.72 -12.14 10.85
N PHE A 51 3.87 -11.12 10.72
CA PHE A 51 3.96 -9.82 11.40
C PHE A 51 2.88 -9.67 12.47
N LYS A 52 3.18 -8.93 13.55
CA LYS A 52 2.17 -8.59 14.56
C LYS A 52 1.34 -7.38 14.09
N PRO A 53 0.06 -7.27 14.50
CA PRO A 53 -0.76 -6.09 14.23
C PRO A 53 -0.09 -4.77 14.65
N GLU A 54 0.63 -4.79 15.77
CA GLU A 54 1.30 -3.62 16.35
C GLU A 54 2.49 -3.12 15.49
N GLU A 55 3.06 -4.02 14.69
CA GLU A 55 4.21 -3.74 13.80
C GLU A 55 3.76 -3.31 12.39
N LEU A 56 2.46 -3.35 12.12
CA LEU A 56 1.86 -2.96 10.86
C LEU A 56 1.41 -1.51 10.89
N LYS A 57 1.69 -0.78 9.80
CA LYS A 57 1.27 0.60 9.59
C LYS A 57 0.60 0.72 8.24
N ILE A 58 -0.58 1.33 8.23
CA ILE A 58 -1.32 1.64 7.01
C ILE A 58 -1.43 3.15 6.94
N ASN A 59 -1.02 3.70 5.80
CA ASN A 59 -1.11 5.12 5.52
C ASN A 59 -1.83 5.31 4.20
N LEU A 60 -2.81 6.22 4.18
CA LEU A 60 -3.57 6.56 2.99
C LEU A 60 -3.33 8.04 2.70
N ASP A 61 -2.61 8.29 1.62
CA ASP A 61 -2.26 9.64 1.16
C ASP A 61 -2.97 9.91 -0.16
N GLY A 62 -4.15 10.52 -0.09
CA GLY A 62 -5.03 10.71 -1.24
C GLY A 62 -5.41 9.38 -1.89
N ARG A 63 -4.79 9.07 -3.04
CA ARG A 63 -5.02 7.81 -3.78
C ARG A 63 -4.00 6.72 -3.46
N LYS A 64 -2.97 7.03 -2.68
CA LYS A 64 -1.85 6.13 -2.45
C LYS A 64 -2.00 5.44 -1.09
N LEU A 65 -2.36 4.16 -1.14
CA LEU A 65 -2.38 3.29 0.02
C LEU A 65 -0.99 2.68 0.22
N THR A 66 -0.36 2.97 1.35
CA THR A 66 0.95 2.46 1.73
C THR A 66 0.81 1.59 2.97
N ILE A 67 1.24 0.35 2.87
CA ILE A 67 1.18 -0.65 3.93
C ILE A 67 2.62 -1.00 4.26
N GLN A 68 3.01 -0.84 5.51
CA GLN A 68 4.35 -1.11 5.99
C GLN A 68 4.28 -2.10 7.14
N GLY A 69 5.21 -3.02 7.21
CA GLY A 69 5.41 -3.86 8.39
C GLY A 69 6.89 -3.97 8.68
N ASP A 70 7.27 -3.78 9.93
CA ASP A 70 8.65 -3.91 10.39
C ASP A 70 8.67 -4.84 11.59
N GLN A 71 9.32 -6.00 11.43
CA GLN A 71 9.44 -6.99 12.49
C GLN A 71 10.90 -7.32 12.74
N VAL A 72 11.26 -7.32 14.02
CA VAL A 72 12.58 -7.75 14.48
C VAL A 72 12.42 -8.98 15.37
N VAL A 73 12.91 -10.12 14.89
CA VAL A 73 12.90 -11.38 15.62
C VAL A 73 14.31 -11.66 16.12
N GLU A 74 14.49 -11.62 17.43
CA GLU A 74 15.75 -12.04 18.06
C GLU A 74 15.76 -13.55 18.24
N THR A 75 16.74 -14.21 17.62
CA THR A 75 16.93 -15.66 17.70
C THR A 75 18.25 -15.96 18.41
N LYS A 76 18.39 -17.17 18.95
CA LYS A 76 19.60 -17.63 19.66
C LYS A 76 20.91 -17.52 18.85
N TYR A 77 20.83 -17.41 17.52
CA TYR A 77 21.97 -17.33 16.61
C TYR A 77 22.12 -15.96 15.92
N GLY A 78 21.28 -14.97 16.26
CA GLY A 78 21.32 -13.64 15.66
C GLY A 78 19.94 -12.99 15.52
N ASN A 79 19.92 -11.76 15.02
CA ASN A 79 18.71 -10.97 14.84
C ASN A 79 18.23 -11.06 13.39
N SER A 80 17.00 -11.49 13.16
CA SER A 80 16.36 -11.49 11.85
C SER A 80 15.38 -10.34 11.77
N LYS A 81 15.65 -9.40 10.85
CA LYS A 81 14.74 -8.29 10.57
C LYS A 81 14.00 -8.57 9.27
N LYS A 82 12.66 -8.53 9.33
CA LYS A 82 11.78 -8.60 8.16
C LYS A 82 11.05 -7.27 8.06
N SER A 83 11.16 -6.62 6.91
CA SER A 83 10.44 -5.38 6.64
C SER A 83 9.79 -5.47 5.27
N PHE A 84 8.52 -5.11 5.17
CA PHE A 84 7.83 -4.99 3.90
C PHE A 84 7.22 -3.61 3.75
N THR A 85 7.14 -3.15 2.51
CA THR A 85 6.41 -1.95 2.15
C THR A 85 5.68 -2.21 0.85
N LYS A 86 4.35 -2.17 0.90
CA LYS A 86 3.47 -2.37 -0.24
C LYS A 86 2.72 -1.10 -0.52
N ILE A 87 2.85 -0.62 -1.74
CA ILE A 87 2.20 0.60 -2.20
C ILE A 87 1.16 0.18 -3.24
N LEU A 88 -0.07 0.65 -3.05
CA LEU A 88 -1.19 0.42 -3.93
C LEU A 88 -1.82 1.76 -4.30
N LEU A 89 -2.27 1.88 -5.54
CA LEU A 89 -3.02 3.04 -6.01
C LEU A 89 -4.50 2.67 -6.02
N LEU A 90 -5.26 3.39 -5.21
CA LEU A 90 -6.70 3.29 -5.16
C LEU A 90 -7.31 4.04 -6.36
N PRO A 91 -8.41 3.52 -6.94
CA PRO A 91 -9.19 4.25 -7.92
C PRO A 91 -9.78 5.55 -7.34
N ASP A 92 -10.03 6.52 -8.22
CA ASP A 92 -10.67 7.80 -7.89
C ASP A 92 -12.10 7.70 -7.39
N ASP A 93 -12.79 6.67 -7.87
CA ASP A 93 -14.19 6.38 -7.53
C ASP A 93 -14.36 5.83 -6.12
N VAL A 94 -13.27 5.65 -5.38
CA VAL A 94 -13.27 5.09 -4.02
C VAL A 94 -13.37 6.20 -2.98
N ASP A 95 -14.13 5.94 -1.93
CA ASP A 95 -14.19 6.82 -0.77
C ASP A 95 -13.01 6.55 0.16
N PHE A 96 -12.06 7.49 0.16
CA PHE A 96 -10.86 7.44 0.99
C PHE A 96 -11.15 7.57 2.49
N ALA A 97 -12.23 8.27 2.85
CA ALA A 97 -12.59 8.50 4.25
C ALA A 97 -13.22 7.27 4.90
N ALA A 98 -13.89 6.44 4.10
CA ALA A 98 -14.57 5.23 4.53
C ALA A 98 -13.72 3.95 4.37
N VAL A 99 -12.41 4.09 4.10
CA VAL A 99 -11.49 2.94 4.05
C VAL A 99 -11.38 2.31 5.43
N ALA A 100 -11.60 0.99 5.49
CA ALA A 100 -11.47 0.18 6.70
C ALA A 100 -10.39 -0.88 6.52
N SER A 101 -9.64 -1.16 7.58
CA SER A 101 -8.67 -2.25 7.63
C SER A 101 -9.03 -3.21 8.75
N ASN A 102 -9.12 -4.50 8.43
CA ASN A 102 -9.40 -5.57 9.36
C ASN A 102 -8.28 -6.60 9.31
N LEU A 103 -7.78 -7.02 10.46
CA LEU A 103 -6.82 -8.12 10.57
C LEU A 103 -7.53 -9.33 11.20
N THR A 104 -7.55 -10.45 10.47
CA THR A 104 -8.05 -11.73 11.00
C THR A 104 -6.99 -12.40 11.87
N GLU A 105 -7.41 -13.21 12.83
CA GLU A 105 -6.52 -13.99 13.73
C GLU A 105 -5.60 -14.96 12.96
N ASP A 106 -6.03 -15.43 11.78
CA ASP A 106 -5.21 -16.18 10.82
C ASP A 106 -4.05 -15.36 10.21
N GLY A 107 -3.89 -14.09 10.59
CA GLY A 107 -2.86 -13.20 10.08
C GLY A 107 -3.16 -12.68 8.67
N LYS A 108 -4.44 -12.57 8.29
CA LYS A 108 -4.86 -12.00 7.00
C LYS A 108 -5.32 -10.56 7.20
N LEU A 109 -4.57 -9.62 6.62
CA LEU A 109 -4.94 -8.21 6.58
C LEU A 109 -5.85 -7.96 5.37
N ARG A 110 -7.07 -7.54 5.65
CA ARG A 110 -8.07 -7.16 4.66
C ARG A 110 -8.32 -5.66 4.73
N ILE A 111 -8.09 -4.96 3.63
CA ILE A 111 -8.37 -3.54 3.49
C ILE A 111 -9.54 -3.40 2.53
N GLU A 112 -10.64 -2.82 2.99
CA GLU A 112 -11.83 -2.57 2.20
C GLU A 112 -12.06 -1.07 2.07
N ALA A 113 -12.36 -0.63 0.86
CA ALA A 113 -12.62 0.76 0.57
C ALA A 113 -13.90 0.84 -0.29
N PRO A 114 -15.02 1.34 0.26
CA PRO A 114 -16.27 1.45 -0.49
C PRO A 114 -16.13 2.50 -1.59
N ARG A 115 -16.86 2.32 -2.69
CA ARG A 115 -16.92 3.36 -3.72
C ARG A 115 -17.78 4.52 -3.25
N LYS A 116 -17.44 5.74 -3.69
CA LYS A 116 -18.24 6.92 -3.42
C LYS A 116 -19.60 6.71 -4.08
N GLU A 117 -20.63 6.59 -3.27
CA GLU A 117 -21.99 6.67 -3.80
C GLU A 117 -22.17 8.09 -4.35
N VAL A 118 -22.40 8.19 -5.65
CA VAL A 118 -22.86 9.44 -6.25
C VAL A 118 -24.24 9.66 -5.66
N LEU A 119 -24.35 10.55 -4.66
CA LEU A 119 -25.64 10.96 -4.13
C LEU A 119 -26.41 11.60 -5.28
N HIS A 120 -27.28 10.82 -5.93
CA HIS A 120 -28.25 11.35 -6.88
C HIS A 120 -29.08 12.37 -6.11
N GLY A 121 -28.97 13.64 -6.49
CA GLY A 121 -29.55 14.76 -5.74
C GLY A 121 -30.98 14.48 -5.32
N ARG A 122 -31.27 14.56 -4.01
CA ARG A 122 -32.62 14.36 -3.49
C ARG A 122 -33.47 15.59 -3.76
N SER A 123 -34.69 15.39 -4.27
CA SER A 123 -35.68 16.47 -4.37
C SER A 123 -36.20 16.80 -2.97
N ILE A 124 -36.01 18.05 -2.54
CA ILE A 124 -36.49 18.52 -1.22
C ILE A 124 -37.84 19.20 -1.45
N PRO A 125 -38.97 18.61 -1.02
CA PRO A 125 -40.27 19.25 -1.17
C PRO A 125 -40.38 20.46 -0.25
N ILE A 126 -40.90 21.57 -0.79
CA ILE A 126 -41.13 22.80 -0.02
C ILE A 126 -42.49 22.68 0.66
N GLN A 127 -42.52 22.75 1.99
CA GLN A 127 -43.76 22.85 2.77
C GLN A 127 -44.10 24.33 2.99
N GLN A 128 -45.33 24.72 2.63
CA GLN A 128 -45.82 26.06 2.95
C GLN A 128 -46.07 26.16 4.46
N LEU A 129 -45.43 27.14 5.08
CA LEU A 129 -45.60 27.45 6.50
C LEU A 129 -46.81 28.39 6.62
N GLU A 130 -47.96 27.84 7.03
CA GLU A 130 -49.15 28.65 7.28
C GLU A 130 -48.96 29.42 8.59
N ASN A 131 -48.65 30.70 8.48
CA ASN A 131 -48.65 31.61 9.61
C ASN A 131 -50.10 31.95 9.96
N ALA A 132 -50.64 31.27 10.97
CA ALA A 132 -51.92 31.61 11.57
C ALA A 132 -51.82 33.01 12.20
N ALA A 133 -52.47 34.00 11.60
CA ALA A 133 -52.68 35.31 12.20
C ALA A 133 -53.72 35.18 13.32
N GLN A 134 -53.32 35.55 14.54
CA GLN A 134 -54.23 35.84 15.66
C GLN A 134 -54.80 37.25 15.53
#